data_AF-A0A8T3PBP8-F1
#
_entry.id   AF-A0A8T3PBP8-F1
#
_cell.length_a   1.000
_cell.length_b   1.000
_cell.length_c   1.000
_cell.angle_alpha   90.00
_cell.angle_beta   90.00
_cell.angle_gamma   90.00
#
_symmetry.space_group_name_H-M   'P 1'
#
loop_
_entity.id
_entity.type
_entity.pdbx_description
1 polymer ?
#
loop_
_entity_poly.entity_id
_entity_poly.type
_entity_poly.pdbx_seq_one_letter_code
_entity_poly.pdbx_strand_id
1 'polypeptide(L)' 'MSSEEPRRRTFPVPEPLDLARTVAALAHGTGDPTIHIDANGLRRATRTSEGAATVCLQRDGARIHAAAWG' A
#
# COMPACT_ATOMS: atom_id res chain seq x y z
N MET A 1 -12.61 -17.67 8.35
CA MET A 1 -11.51 -16.76 7.94
C MET A 1 -10.97 -16.13 9.21
N SER A 2 -9.79 -16.52 9.68
CA SER A 2 -9.16 -15.84 10.82
C SER A 2 -8.98 -14.37 10.45
N SER A 3 -9.56 -13.48 11.25
CA SER A 3 -9.30 -12.04 11.14
C SER A 3 -7.89 -11.79 11.65
N GLU A 4 -6.91 -11.77 10.75
CA GLU A 4 -5.56 -11.34 11.11
C GLU A 4 -5.57 -9.83 11.36
N GLU A 5 -5.12 -9.42 12.54
CA GLU A 5 -4.99 -8.01 12.91
C GLU A 5 -3.89 -7.37 12.06
N PRO A 6 -4.17 -6.30 11.29
CA PRO A 6 -3.15 -5.70 10.45
C PRO A 6 -2.04 -5.05 11.27
N ARG A 7 -0.80 -5.26 10.82
CA ARG A 7 0.35 -4.50 11.31
C ARG A 7 0.28 -3.09 10.75
N ARG A 8 0.34 -2.08 11.63
CA ARG A 8 0.21 -0.67 11.26
C ARG A 8 1.51 0.10 11.49
N ARG A 9 1.82 1.01 10.58
CA ARG A 9 2.92 1.97 10.72
C ARG A 9 2.58 3.28 10.03
N THR A 10 3.01 4.38 10.62
CA THR A 10 2.88 5.71 10.01
C THR A 10 4.28 6.25 9.70
N PHE A 11 4.45 6.82 8.52
CA PHE A 11 5.71 7.42 8.05
C PHE A 11 5.53 8.92 7.80
N PRO A 12 6.44 9.78 8.29
CA PRO A 12 6.48 11.18 7.88
C PRO A 12 7.01 11.29 6.46
N VAL A 13 6.30 12.04 5.62
CA VAL A 13 6.73 12.43 4.27
C VAL A 13 6.27 13.88 4.11
N PRO A 14 7.05 14.88 4.55
CA PRO A 14 6.66 16.29 4.51
C PRO A 14 6.62 16.86 3.10
N GLU A 15 7.32 16.25 2.15
CA GLU A 15 7.33 16.66 0.76
C GLU A 15 6.03 16.25 0.03
N PRO A 16 5.64 16.98 -1.03
CA PRO A 16 4.58 16.54 -1.92
C PRO A 16 4.89 15.16 -2.52
N LEU A 17 3.99 14.19 -2.32
CA LEU A 17 4.11 12.83 -2.84
C LEU A 17 2.80 12.43 -3.52
N ASP A 18 2.87 12.14 -4.82
CA ASP A 18 1.80 11.51 -5.57
C ASP A 18 1.89 9.98 -5.39
N LEU A 19 1.23 9.49 -4.34
CA LEU A 19 1.29 8.07 -3.94
C LEU A 19 0.90 7.12 -5.09
N ALA A 20 -0.10 7.51 -5.89
CA ALA A 20 -0.56 6.70 -7.01
C ALA A 20 0.53 6.56 -8.07
N ARG A 21 1.14 7.68 -8.50
CA ARG A 21 2.24 7.66 -9.48
C ARG A 21 3.48 6.94 -8.96
N THR A 22 3.82 7.14 -7.69
CA THR A 22 4.97 6.47 -7.07
C THR A 22 4.83 4.94 -7.11
N VAL A 23 3.66 4.42 -6.75
CA VAL A 23 3.45 2.97 -6.69
C VAL A 23 3.12 2.37 -8.07
N ALA A 24 2.53 3.13 -8.99
CA ALA A 24 2.29 2.69 -10.36
C ALA A 24 3.58 2.25 -11.08
N ALA A 25 4.73 2.83 -10.72
CA ALA A 25 6.04 2.41 -11.23
C ALA A 25 6.43 0.96 -10.86
N LEU A 26 5.76 0.36 -9.87
CA LEU A 26 5.95 -1.03 -9.45
C LEU A 26 5.01 -2.02 -10.17
N ALA A 27 4.08 -1.54 -11.01
CA ALA A 27 3.16 -2.38 -11.75
C ALA A 27 3.89 -3.13 -12.88
N HIS A 28 3.46 -4.35 -13.18
CA HIS A 28 3.93 -5.13 -14.33
C HIS A 28 3.19 -4.79 -15.64
N GLY A 29 2.41 -3.72 -15.66
CA GLY A 29 1.66 -3.27 -16.82
C GLY A 29 0.38 -2.54 -16.44
N THR A 30 -0.33 -2.05 -17.46
CA THR A 30 -1.65 -1.45 -17.25
C THR A 30 -2.64 -2.51 -16.80
N GLY A 31 -3.40 -2.23 -15.75
CA GLY A 31 -4.40 -3.17 -15.22
C GLY A 31 -3.81 -4.29 -14.37
N ASP A 32 -2.57 -4.14 -13.87
CA ASP A 32 -1.95 -5.08 -12.94
C ASP A 32 -2.86 -5.32 -11.72
N PRO A 33 -3.41 -6.55 -11.53
CA PRO A 33 -4.34 -6.83 -10.45
C PRO A 33 -3.68 -6.83 -9.07
N THR A 34 -2.34 -6.74 -9.01
CA THR A 34 -1.63 -6.63 -7.73
C THR A 34 -1.70 -5.22 -7.16
N ILE A 35 -2.15 -4.20 -7.91
CA ILE A 35 -2.26 -2.82 -7.46
C ILE A 35 -3.68 -2.30 -7.70
N HIS A 36 -4.37 -1.92 -6.63
CA HIS A 36 -5.68 -1.29 -6.68
C HIS A 36 -5.62 0.10 -6.06
N ILE A 37 -6.18 1.10 -6.74
CA ILE A 37 -6.22 2.48 -6.24
C ILE A 37 -7.68 2.92 -6.25
N ASP A 38 -8.18 3.36 -5.10
CA ASP A 38 -9.54 3.89 -4.94
C ASP A 38 -9.55 5.10 -3.97
N ALA A 39 -10.75 5.61 -3.66
CA ALA A 39 -10.95 6.73 -2.75
C ALA A 39 -10.42 6.49 -1.32
N ASN A 40 -10.33 5.22 -0.91
CA ASN A 40 -9.80 4.81 0.39
C ASN A 40 -8.29 4.55 0.35
N GLY A 41 -7.62 4.79 -0.77
CA GLY A 41 -6.16 4.71 -0.89
C GLY A 41 -5.70 3.60 -1.82
N LEU A 42 -4.45 3.18 -1.62
CA LEU A 42 -3.78 2.22 -2.48
C LEU A 42 -3.63 0.87 -1.77
N ARG A 43 -4.00 -0.21 -2.47
CA ARG A 43 -3.74 -1.58 -2.06
C ARG A 43 -2.74 -2.21 -3.00
N ARG A 44 -1.73 -2.88 -2.45
CA ARG A 44 -0.76 -3.65 -3.22
C ARG A 44 -0.54 -5.03 -2.62
N ALA A 45 -0.67 -6.06 -3.44
CA ALA A 45 -0.19 -7.41 -3.13
C ALA A 45 1.32 -7.47 -3.41
N THR A 46 2.08 -8.09 -2.51
CA THR A 46 3.53 -8.25 -2.62
C THR A 46 3.97 -9.58 -2.01
N ARG A 47 5.23 -9.96 -2.21
CA ARG A 47 5.86 -11.08 -1.50
C ARG A 47 6.90 -10.55 -0.51
N THR A 48 7.04 -11.25 0.61
CA THR A 48 8.08 -11.12 1.63
C THR A 48 8.83 -12.45 1.74
N SER A 49 9.88 -12.53 2.56
CA SER A 49 10.53 -13.82 2.87
C SER A 49 9.59 -14.82 3.53
N GLU A 50 8.59 -14.31 4.26
CA GLU A 50 7.65 -15.13 5.05
C GLU A 50 6.42 -15.58 4.24
N GLY A 51 6.15 -14.95 3.10
CA GLY A 51 5.01 -15.32 2.27
C GLY A 51 4.41 -14.18 1.45
N ALA A 52 3.15 -14.34 1.07
CA ALA A 52 2.39 -13.30 0.41
C ALA A 52 1.87 -12.29 1.43
N ALA A 53 1.99 -11.01 1.14
CA ALA A 53 1.50 -9.94 1.98
C ALA A 53 0.66 -8.95 1.17
N THR A 54 -0.27 -8.29 1.84
CA THR A 54 -1.00 -7.14 1.29
C THR A 54 -0.64 -5.90 2.08
N VAL A 55 -0.42 -4.78 1.41
CA VAL A 55 -0.25 -3.47 2.04
C VAL A 55 -1.32 -2.50 1.54
N CYS A 56 -1.98 -1.83 2.48
CA CYS A 56 -2.82 -0.66 2.25
C CYS A 56 -2.03 0.60 2.61
N LEU A 57 -1.99 1.58 1.73
CA LEU A 57 -1.34 2.87 1.92
C LEU A 57 -2.36 4.00 1.76
N GLN A 58 -2.38 4.92 2.72
CA GLN A 58 -3.21 6.12 2.69
C GLN A 58 -2.34 7.35 2.94
N ARG A 59 -2.52 8.39 2.13
CA ARG A 59 -1.89 9.70 2.32
C ARG A 59 -2.80 10.59 3.16
N ASP A 60 -2.26 11.12 4.24
CA ASP A 60 -2.90 12.17 5.05
C ASP A 60 -1.91 13.31 5.28
N GLY A 61 -2.13 14.45 4.63
CA GLY A 61 -1.27 15.64 4.75
C GLY A 61 0.20 15.32 4.47
N ALA A 62 1.03 15.32 5.51
CA ALA A 62 2.46 15.03 5.50
C ALA A 62 2.81 13.62 6.02
N ARG A 63 1.84 12.71 6.07
CA ARG A 63 2.01 11.35 6.59
C ARG A 63 1.49 10.28 5.62
N ILE A 64 2.09 9.10 5.67
CA ILE A 64 1.57 7.89 5.04
C ILE A 64 1.19 6.92 6.14
N HIS A 65 -0.07 6.47 6.14
CA HIS A 65 -0.54 5.37 6.97
C HIS A 65 -0.44 4.08 6.18
N ALA A 66 0.28 3.11 6.73
CA ALA A 66 0.41 1.77 6.19
C ALA A 66 -0.28 0.76 7.10
N ALA A 67 -1.07 -0.12 6.52
CA ALA A 67 -1.60 -1.33 7.15
C ALA A 67 -1.22 -2.54 6.31
N ALA A 68 -0.75 -3.61 6.94
CA ALA A 68 -0.33 -4.83 6.24
C ALA A 68 -0.86 -6.11 6.89
N TRP A 69 -1.10 -7.13 6.06
CA TRP A 69 -1.56 -8.47 6.43
C TRP A 69 -0.68 -9.52 5.75
N GLY A 70 -0.54 -10.68 6.39
CA GLY A 70 0.25 -11.82 5.89
C GLY A 70 1.68 -11.85 6.41
#